data_AF-A0AAU5D6J4-F1
#
_entry.id   AF-A0AAU5D6J4-F1
#
_cell.length_a   1.000
_cell.length_b   1.000
_cell.length_c   1.000
_cell.angle_alpha   90.00
_cell.angle_beta   90.00
_cell.angle_gamma   90.00
#
_symmetry.space_group_name_H-M   'P 1'
#
loop_
_entity.id
_entity.type
_entity.pdbx_description
1 polymer ?
#
loop_
_entity_poly.entity_id
_entity_poly.type
_entity_poly.pdbx_seq_one_letter_code
_entity_poly.pdbx_strand_id
1 'polypeptide(L)' 'MTWARILDEWPLVEADLHETYGLDLSTPGLLQTRSWRWLRVRVLGLLSTETRLARLLNPSPDSPSP' A
#
# COMPACT_ATOMS: atom_id res chain seq x y z
N MET A 1 13.12 -5.04 0.00
CA MET A 1 11.83 -4.61 0.57
C MET A 1 11.19 -5.79 1.31
N THR A 2 10.78 -5.64 2.57
CA THR A 2 10.12 -6.71 3.36
C THR A 2 8.64 -6.37 3.58
N TRP A 3 7.82 -7.39 3.88
CA TRP A 3 6.40 -7.17 4.22
C TRP A 3 6.22 -6.39 5.53
N ALA A 4 7.08 -6.61 6.53
CA ALA A 4 7.04 -5.86 7.78
C ALA A 4 7.11 -4.35 7.53
N ARG A 5 8.11 -3.90 6.75
CA ARG A 5 8.30 -2.49 6.41
C ARG A 5 7.12 -1.88 5.64
N ILE A 6 6.44 -2.67 4.79
CA ILE A 6 5.25 -2.20 4.08
C ILE A 6 4.07 -2.03 5.05
N LEU A 7 3.91 -2.98 5.98
CA LEU A 7 2.80 -3.01 6.92
C LEU A 7 2.99 -2.05 8.11
N ASP A 8 4.23 -1.65 8.44
CA ASP A 8 4.51 -0.56 9.37
C ASP A 8 3.86 0.76 8.90
N GLU A 9 3.70 0.91 7.59
CA GLU A 9 3.08 2.06 6.93
C GLU A 9 1.62 1.78 6.53
N TRP A 10 0.89 1.03 7.36
CA TRP A 10 -0.51 0.64 7.09
C TRP A 10 -1.44 1.80 6.70
N PRO A 11 -1.38 3.00 7.33
CA PRO A 11 -2.22 4.13 6.91
C PRO A 11 -1.98 4.56 5.47
N LEU A 12 -0.73 4.48 4.97
CA LEU A 12 -0.41 4.78 3.58
C LEU A 12 -0.90 3.67 2.65
N VAL A 13 -0.80 2.41 3.07
CA VAL A 13 -1.37 1.27 2.33
C VAL A 13 -2.87 1.46 2.15
N GLU A 14 -3.61 1.79 3.22
CA GLU A 14 -5.06 2.03 3.16
C GLU A 14 -5.42 3.20 2.25
N ALA A 15 -4.75 4.34 2.43
CA ALA A 15 -5.00 5.53 1.62
C ALA A 15 -4.73 5.27 0.14
N ASP A 16 -3.60 4.65 -0.20
CA ASP A 16 -3.22 4.42 -1.59
C ASP A 16 -4.07 3.31 -2.24
N LEU A 17 -4.54 2.31 -1.48
CA LEU A 17 -5.53 1.33 -1.98
C LEU A 17 -6.87 1.99 -2.32
N HIS A 18 -7.32 2.93 -1.48
CA HIS A 18 -8.54 3.68 -1.73
C HIS A 18 -8.38 4.61 -2.95
N GLU A 19 -7.30 5.38 -3.03
CA GLU A 19 -7.07 6.32 -4.12
C GLU A 19 -6.81 5.63 -5.47
N THR A 20 -6.00 4.57 -5.49
CA THR A 20 -5.59 3.90 -6.73
C THR A 20 -6.65 2.93 -7.26
N TYR A 21 -7.35 2.24 -6.37
CA TYR A 21 -8.27 1.15 -6.76
C TYR A 21 -9.71 1.35 -6.29
N GLY A 22 -10.03 2.42 -5.56
CA GLY A 22 -11.35 2.61 -4.95
C GLY A 22 -11.65 1.61 -3.83
N LEU A 23 -10.62 1.04 -3.19
CA LEU A 23 -10.77 0.02 -2.16
C LEU A 23 -10.73 0.62 -0.76
N ASP A 24 -11.91 0.84 -0.18
CA ASP A 24 -12.03 1.19 1.23
C ASP A 24 -11.95 -0.08 2.10
N LEU A 25 -10.82 -0.27 2.78
CA LEU A 25 -10.60 -1.44 3.64
C LEU A 25 -11.47 -1.46 4.91
N SER A 26 -12.10 -0.34 5.27
CA SER A 26 -13.10 -0.29 6.34
C SER A 26 -14.45 -0.90 5.94
N THR A 27 -14.65 -1.20 4.65
CA THR A 27 -15.86 -1.85 4.14
C THR A 27 -16.11 -3.17 4.87
N PRO A 28 -17.24 -3.31 5.58
CA PRO A 28 -17.54 -4.51 6.34
C PRO A 28 -17.53 -5.77 5.46
N GLY A 29 -16.83 -6.82 5.90
CA GLY A 29 -16.79 -8.11 5.17
C GLY A 29 -15.79 -8.17 4.02
N LEU A 30 -15.16 -7.06 3.62
CA LEU A 30 -14.26 -7.05 2.46
C LEU A 30 -13.04 -7.95 2.68
N LEU A 31 -12.28 -7.74 3.76
CA LEU A 31 -11.08 -8.52 4.04
C LEU A 31 -11.39 -9.96 4.46
N GLN A 32 -12.60 -10.22 5.00
CA GLN A 32 -13.04 -11.56 5.39
C GLN A 32 -13.40 -12.43 4.18
N THR A 33 -13.91 -11.84 3.10
CA THR A 33 -14.37 -12.55 1.90
C THR A 33 -13.30 -12.68 0.81
N ARG A 34 -12.16 -11.98 0.95
CA ARG A 34 -11.07 -11.99 -0.02
C ARG A 34 -9.87 -12.77 0.52
N SER A 35 -9.22 -13.51 -0.38
CA SER A 35 -7.98 -14.21 -0.03
C SER A 35 -6.84 -13.24 0.24
N TRP A 36 -5.86 -13.64 1.06
CA TRP A 36 -4.63 -12.86 1.24
C TRP A 36 -3.95 -12.54 -0.10
N ARG A 37 -3.95 -13.48 -1.06
CA ARG A 37 -3.40 -13.26 -2.40
C ARG A 37 -4.05 -12.06 -3.11
N TRP A 38 -5.35 -11.85 -2.92
CA TRP A 38 -6.10 -10.74 -3.54
C TRP A 38 -5.58 -9.38 -3.04
N LEU A 39 -5.38 -9.24 -1.73
CA LEU A 39 -4.83 -8.03 -1.11
C LEU A 39 -3.35 -7.85 -1.47
N ARG A 40 -2.57 -8.93 -1.34
CA ARG A 40 -1.14 -8.98 -1.64
C ARG A 40 -0.79 -8.40 -3.00
N VAL A 41 -1.49 -8.84 -4.06
CA VAL A 41 -1.22 -8.38 -5.43
C VAL A 41 -1.49 -6.88 -5.59
N ARG A 42 -2.51 -6.33 -4.92
CA ARG A 42 -2.85 -4.90 -4.97
C ARG A 42 -1.82 -4.05 -4.23
N VAL A 43 -1.39 -4.49 -3.05
CA VAL A 43 -0.32 -3.83 -2.29
C VAL A 43 0.98 -3.80 -3.09
N LEU A 44 1.36 -4.90 -3.73
CA LEU A 44 2.54 -4.92 -4.62
C LEU A 44 2.34 -4.04 -5.87
N GLY A 45 1.12 -3.94 -6.38
CA GLY A 45 0.77 -3.03 -7.47
C GLY A 45 1.00 -1.56 -7.09
N LEU A 46 0.69 -1.16 -5.85
CA LEU A 46 0.97 0.21 -5.37
C LEU A 46 2.45 0.56 -5.48
N LEU A 47 3.34 -0.38 -5.17
CA LEU A 47 4.80 -0.19 -5.25
C LEU A 47 5.32 -0.05 -6.69
N SER A 48 4.50 -0.39 -7.69
CA SER A 48 4.83 -0.29 -9.12
C SER A 48 4.27 0.99 -9.76
N THR A 49 3.69 1.89 -8.96
CA THR A 49 3.03 3.13 -9.38
C THR A 49 3.53 4.32 -8.55
N GLU A 50 3.21 5.55 -8.96
CA GLU A 50 3.63 6.77 -8.25
C GLU A 50 2.77 7.08 -7.01
N THR A 51 2.73 6.16 -6.05
CA THR A 51 1.95 6.35 -4.81
C THR A 51 2.79 6.92 -3.67
N ARG A 52 2.15 7.30 -2.56
CA ARG A 52 2.86 7.80 -1.36
C ARG A 52 3.72 6.70 -0.75
N LEU A 53 3.14 5.50 -0.62
CA LEU A 53 3.83 4.31 -0.15
C LEU A 53 5.05 3.98 -1.03
N ALA A 54 4.91 4.03 -2.35
CA ALA A 54 6.02 3.76 -3.27
C ALA A 54 7.17 4.76 -3.09
N ARG A 55 6.87 6.06 -2.98
CA ARG A 55 7.87 7.11 -2.75
C ARG A 55 8.57 6.99 -1.41
N LEU A 56 7.83 6.68 -0.34
CA LEU A 56 8.41 6.50 1.00
C LEU A 56 9.37 5.30 1.03
N LEU A 57 8.98 4.20 0.40
CA LEU A 57 9.75 2.97 0.44
C LEU A 57 10.94 2.96 -0.54
N ASN A 58 10.86 3.73 -1.62
CA ASN A 58 11.92 3.94 -2.60
C ASN A 58 12.26 5.43 -2.73
N PRO A 59 12.88 6.04 -1.69
CA PRO A 59 13.26 7.45 -1.75
C PRO A 59 14.30 7.67 -2.85
N SER A 60 14.15 8.77 -3.61
CA SER A 60 15.18 9.17 -4.57
C SER A 60 16.42 9.64 -3.80
N PRO A 61 17.64 9.46 -4.34
CA PRO A 61 18.88 9.87 -3.67
C PRO A 61 18.91 11.38 -3.36
N ASP A 62 18.14 12.19 -4.10
CA ASP A 62 18.01 13.64 -3.90
C ASP A 62 16.85 14.04 -2.97
N SER A 63 16.12 13.07 -2.39
CA SER A 63 15.06 13.38 -1.44
C SER A 63 15.68 13.82 -0.09
N PRO A 64 15.36 15.02 0.42
CA PRO A 64 15.84 15.43 1.72
C PRO A 64 15.31 14.45 2.79
N SER A 65 16.19 14.02 3.70
CA SER A 65 15.76 13.24 4.86
C SER A 65 14.71 14.03 5.65
N PRO A 66 13.59 13.39 6.03
CA PRO A 66 12.61 14.02 6.91
C PRO A 66 13.18 14.33 8.30
#